data_AF-A0A9J9HEI6-F1
#
_entry.id   AF-A0A9J9HEI6-F1
#
_cell.length_a   1.000
_cell.length_b   1.000
_cell.length_c   1.000
_cell.angle_alpha   90.00
_cell.angle_beta   90.00
_cell.angle_gamma   90.00
#
_symmetry.space_group_name_H-M   'P 1'
#
loop_
_entity.id
_entity.type
_entity.pdbx_description
1 polymer ?
#
loop_
_entity_poly.entity_id
_entity_poly.type
_entity_poly.pdbx_seq_one_letter_code
_entity_poly.pdbx_strand_id
1 'polypeptide(L)'
;MAHSDRAETFKVWDAPLRLFHWLLVAAITIAFLSSESDSPIAAWHMVAGWSAAVLIAFRLIWGLVGGEHARFVDFIRPSAIAGHIRELLAGRPERAIGHNPLGAIAVIALIGLTGVVLWSGIAVAAGGMDEDLHEALAYGLLALIGIHVGAVLLMSAVTRENLVRAMIGGRKKRALHPGAQDARAPGIFAMLLGVVAIVLTSIAILKMEPMAFSPQHREAHHGVPGERD
;
A
#
# COMPACT_ATOMS: atom_id res chain seq x y z
N MET A 1 -3.97 4.70 -33.26
CA MET A 1 -3.54 3.52 -32.47
C MET A 1 -4.27 3.36 -31.14
N ALA A 2 -4.58 4.41 -30.36
CA ALA A 2 -5.25 4.30 -29.05
C ALA A 2 -6.68 3.68 -29.04
N HIS A 3 -7.37 3.63 -30.18
CA HIS A 3 -8.72 3.05 -30.29
C HIS A 3 -8.71 1.50 -30.33
N SER A 4 -7.62 0.89 -30.81
CA SER A 4 -7.45 -0.58 -30.88
C SER A 4 -7.17 -1.16 -29.48
N ASP A 5 -6.36 -0.48 -28.68
CA ASP A 5 -5.96 -0.93 -27.34
C ASP A 5 -7.13 -1.03 -26.35
N ARG A 6 -8.18 -0.19 -26.49
CA ARG A 6 -9.37 -0.25 -25.61
C ARG A 6 -10.26 -1.44 -25.92
N ALA A 7 -10.30 -1.92 -27.17
CA ALA A 7 -11.06 -3.11 -27.53
C ALA A 7 -10.39 -4.39 -26.98
N GLU A 8 -9.06 -4.39 -26.93
CA GLU A 8 -8.27 -5.55 -26.48
C GLU A 8 -8.04 -5.64 -24.97
N THR A 9 -8.39 -4.60 -24.22
CA THR A 9 -8.17 -4.54 -22.77
C THR A 9 -9.42 -4.13 -22.02
N PHE A 10 -9.53 -4.50 -20.76
CA PHE A 10 -10.64 -4.10 -19.88
C PHE A 10 -10.12 -3.53 -18.56
N LYS A 11 -10.88 -2.63 -17.96
CA LYS A 11 -10.53 -1.96 -16.70
C LYS A 11 -10.70 -2.94 -15.54
N VAL A 12 -9.71 -2.98 -14.66
CA VAL A 12 -9.72 -3.81 -13.45
C VAL A 12 -9.55 -2.93 -12.21
N TRP A 13 -8.50 -2.12 -12.18
CA TRP A 13 -8.19 -1.29 -11.02
C TRP A 13 -8.59 0.15 -11.25
N ASP A 14 -9.31 0.76 -10.32
CA ASP A 14 -9.59 2.19 -10.35
C ASP A 14 -8.33 3.03 -10.10
N ALA A 15 -8.36 4.30 -10.55
CA ALA A 15 -7.19 5.17 -10.46
C ALA A 15 -6.80 5.51 -9.00
N PRO A 16 -7.74 5.83 -8.09
CA PRO A 16 -7.41 6.07 -6.68
C PRO A 16 -6.68 4.90 -6.01
N LEU A 17 -7.12 3.65 -6.24
CA LEU A 17 -6.44 2.47 -5.70
C LEU A 17 -5.00 2.35 -6.22
N ARG A 18 -4.77 2.60 -7.51
CA ARG A 18 -3.42 2.54 -8.11
C ARG A 18 -2.52 3.64 -7.57
N LEU A 19 -3.06 4.86 -7.43
CA LEU A 19 -2.33 5.98 -6.86
C LEU A 19 -1.94 5.68 -5.41
N PHE A 20 -2.87 5.20 -4.59
CA PHE A 20 -2.57 4.74 -3.22
C PHE A 20 -1.43 3.74 -3.19
N HIS A 21 -1.48 2.69 -4.03
CA HIS A 21 -0.48 1.64 -4.02
C HIS A 21 0.92 2.19 -4.29
N TRP A 22 1.08 2.99 -5.36
CA TRP A 22 2.39 3.52 -5.72
C TRP A 22 2.89 4.61 -4.76
N LEU A 23 1.98 5.40 -4.18
CA LEU A 23 2.34 6.32 -3.09
C LEU A 23 2.77 5.57 -1.83
N LEU A 24 2.13 4.43 -1.51
CA LEU A 24 2.53 3.62 -0.35
C LEU A 24 3.90 2.96 -0.57
N VAL A 25 4.16 2.45 -1.78
CA VAL A 25 5.49 1.94 -2.16
C VAL A 25 6.54 3.04 -2.01
N ALA A 26 6.25 4.26 -2.49
CA ALA A 26 7.17 5.39 -2.34
C ALA A 26 7.38 5.77 -0.87
N ALA A 27 6.30 5.86 -0.07
CA ALA A 27 6.38 6.19 1.34
C ALA A 27 7.21 5.17 2.13
N ILE A 28 6.97 3.87 1.94
CA ILE A 28 7.75 2.81 2.62
C ILE A 28 9.21 2.86 2.17
N THR A 29 9.47 3.11 0.88
CA THR A 29 10.84 3.21 0.35
C THR A 29 11.58 4.41 0.97
N ILE A 30 10.93 5.58 1.03
CA ILE A 30 11.52 6.77 1.65
C ILE A 30 11.76 6.51 3.14
N ALA A 31 10.78 5.95 3.86
CA ALA A 31 10.92 5.63 5.28
C ALA A 31 12.10 4.70 5.54
N PHE A 32 12.27 3.64 4.74
CA PHE A 32 13.40 2.72 4.87
C PHE A 32 14.74 3.35 4.51
N LEU A 33 14.82 4.16 3.44
CA LEU A 33 16.09 4.81 3.07
C LEU A 33 16.51 5.92 4.04
N SER A 34 15.59 6.37 4.91
CA SER A 34 15.83 7.43 5.90
C SER A 34 15.75 6.95 7.36
N SER A 35 15.68 5.65 7.63
CA SER A 35 15.57 5.14 9.02
C SER A 35 16.77 5.46 9.90
N GLU A 36 17.94 5.65 9.28
CA GLU A 36 19.21 5.83 9.96
C GLU A 36 19.29 7.22 10.56
N SER A 37 19.32 7.28 11.89
CA SER A 37 19.23 8.50 12.69
C SER A 37 20.26 9.58 12.33
N ASP A 38 21.45 9.15 11.90
CA ASP A 38 22.59 10.03 11.64
C ASP A 38 22.69 10.45 10.17
N SER A 39 21.73 10.01 9.34
CA SER A 39 21.67 10.33 7.92
C SER A 39 21.17 11.76 7.67
N PRO A 40 21.69 12.48 6.64
CA PRO A 40 21.17 13.79 6.25
C PRO A 40 19.69 13.79 5.85
N ILE A 41 19.14 12.62 5.53
CA ILE A 41 17.74 12.44 5.14
C ILE A 41 16.87 11.86 6.26
N ALA A 42 17.40 11.67 7.48
CA ALA A 42 16.69 11.02 8.59
C ALA A 42 15.31 11.64 8.89
N ALA A 43 15.18 12.96 8.74
CA ALA A 43 13.92 13.66 8.96
C ALA A 43 12.80 13.24 8.00
N TRP A 44 13.13 12.67 6.84
CA TRP A 44 12.15 12.15 5.90
C TRP A 44 11.47 10.86 6.38
N HIS A 45 12.04 10.15 7.36
CA HIS A 45 11.44 8.93 7.90
C HIS A 45 10.09 9.23 8.54
N MET A 46 10.04 10.27 9.38
CA MET A 46 8.81 10.71 10.03
C MET A 46 7.77 11.21 9.03
N VAL A 47 8.20 12.03 8.05
CA VAL A 47 7.32 12.53 6.98
C VAL A 47 6.71 11.38 6.18
N ALA A 48 7.51 10.37 5.85
CA ALA A 48 7.07 9.18 5.14
C ALA A 48 6.13 8.31 5.97
N GLY A 49 6.41 8.13 7.27
CA GLY A 49 5.54 7.42 8.21
C GLY A 49 4.15 8.06 8.32
N TRP A 50 4.07 9.37 8.53
CA TRP A 50 2.79 10.09 8.57
C TRP A 50 2.06 10.07 7.23
N SER A 51 2.79 10.16 6.11
CA SER A 51 2.22 10.01 4.77
C SER A 51 1.61 8.62 4.57
N ALA A 52 2.30 7.56 5.01
CA ALA A 52 1.80 6.20 4.98
C ALA A 52 0.56 6.02 5.89
N ALA A 53 0.50 6.68 7.05
CA ALA A 53 -0.69 6.66 7.91
C ALA A 53 -1.93 7.24 7.22
N VAL A 54 -1.80 8.37 6.53
CA VAL A 54 -2.89 8.96 5.70
C VAL A 54 -3.32 7.99 4.61
N LEU A 55 -2.36 7.36 3.92
CA LEU A 55 -2.63 6.40 2.85
C LEU A 55 -3.34 5.14 3.37
N ILE A 56 -2.96 4.61 4.53
CA ILE A 56 -3.62 3.46 5.15
C ILE A 56 -5.05 3.81 5.56
N ALA A 57 -5.27 4.98 6.18
CA ALA A 57 -6.62 5.45 6.51
C ALA A 57 -7.50 5.57 5.26
N PHE A 58 -6.98 6.19 4.18
CA PHE A 58 -7.64 6.21 2.88
C PHE A 58 -7.97 4.79 2.40
N ARG A 59 -7.02 3.85 2.44
CA ARG A 59 -7.21 2.50 1.91
C ARG A 59 -8.27 1.71 2.66
N LEU A 60 -8.36 1.87 3.98
CA LEU A 60 -9.39 1.23 4.80
C LEU A 60 -10.77 1.71 4.39
N ILE A 61 -10.95 3.02 4.22
CA ILE A 61 -12.21 3.60 3.72
C ILE A 61 -12.50 3.17 2.27
N TRP A 62 -11.51 3.29 1.39
CA TRP A 62 -11.62 2.92 -0.02
C TRP A 62 -11.92 1.42 -0.21
N GLY A 63 -11.48 0.58 0.72
CA GLY A 63 -11.81 -0.84 0.74
C GLY A 63 -13.25 -1.16 1.12
N LEU A 64 -14.03 -0.18 1.56
CA LEU A 64 -15.46 -0.34 1.83
C LEU A 64 -16.29 0.24 0.69
N VAL A 65 -15.94 1.44 0.22
CA VAL A 65 -16.79 2.22 -0.70
C VAL A 65 -16.21 2.41 -2.12
N GLY A 66 -14.97 2.02 -2.36
CA GLY A 66 -14.24 2.27 -3.61
C GLY A 66 -14.76 1.48 -4.82
N GLY A 67 -13.91 1.40 -5.86
CA GLY A 67 -14.23 0.66 -7.08
C GLY A 67 -14.46 -0.84 -6.84
N GLU A 68 -15.06 -1.52 -7.83
CA GLU A 68 -15.51 -2.91 -7.70
C GLU A 68 -14.47 -3.84 -7.05
N HIS A 69 -13.27 -3.90 -7.62
CA HIS A 69 -12.18 -4.77 -7.15
C HIS A 69 -11.32 -4.16 -6.04
N ALA A 70 -11.58 -2.91 -5.63
CA ALA A 70 -10.92 -2.29 -4.49
C ALA A 70 -11.53 -2.73 -3.15
N ARG A 71 -12.82 -3.11 -3.17
CA ARG A 71 -13.60 -3.42 -1.98
C ARG A 71 -13.23 -4.78 -1.40
N PHE A 72 -13.05 -4.85 -0.08
CA PHE A 72 -12.68 -6.07 0.63
C PHE A 72 -13.66 -7.23 0.39
N VAL A 73 -14.96 -6.92 0.32
CA VAL A 73 -16.01 -7.93 0.06
C VAL A 73 -15.91 -8.58 -1.31
N ASP A 74 -15.26 -7.93 -2.29
CA ASP A 74 -15.12 -8.49 -3.63
C ASP A 74 -14.13 -9.67 -3.66
N PHE A 75 -13.04 -9.55 -2.89
CA PHE A 75 -11.91 -10.46 -2.97
C PHE A 75 -11.65 -11.30 -1.72
N ILE A 76 -12.16 -10.92 -0.55
CA ILE A 76 -12.03 -11.76 0.66
C ILE A 76 -13.05 -12.88 0.57
N ARG A 77 -12.60 -14.05 0.14
CA ARG A 77 -13.41 -15.27 0.02
C ARG A 77 -12.72 -16.44 0.73
N PRO A 78 -12.91 -16.61 2.05
CA PRO A 78 -12.19 -17.60 2.83
C PRO A 78 -12.37 -19.04 2.33
N SER A 79 -13.57 -19.37 1.84
CA SER A 79 -13.90 -20.69 1.29
C SER A 79 -13.13 -21.04 0.00
N ALA A 80 -12.59 -20.05 -0.71
CA ALA A 80 -11.86 -20.25 -1.96
C ALA A 80 -10.35 -20.48 -1.75
N ILE A 81 -9.83 -20.27 -0.54
CA ILE A 81 -8.38 -20.32 -0.26
C ILE A 81 -7.82 -21.74 -0.48
N ALA A 82 -8.44 -22.75 0.14
CA ALA A 82 -7.96 -24.13 0.07
C ALA A 82 -8.03 -24.70 -1.37
N GLY A 83 -9.09 -24.38 -2.10
CA GLY A 83 -9.24 -24.77 -3.51
C GLY A 83 -8.14 -24.16 -4.39
N HIS A 84 -7.88 -22.87 -4.21
CA HIS A 84 -6.85 -22.18 -4.98
C HIS A 84 -5.43 -22.71 -4.71
N ILE A 85 -5.09 -23.04 -3.46
CA ILE A 85 -3.80 -23.66 -3.14
C ILE A 85 -3.69 -25.02 -3.84
N ARG A 86 -4.75 -25.83 -3.83
CA ARG A 86 -4.76 -27.15 -4.50
C ARG A 86 -4.56 -27.02 -6.02
N GLU A 87 -5.18 -26.04 -6.65
CA GLU A 87 -5.03 -25.79 -8.09
C GLU A 87 -3.64 -25.27 -8.46
N LEU A 88 -3.05 -24.43 -7.62
CA LEU A 88 -1.67 -23.98 -7.79
C LEU A 88 -0.69 -25.16 -7.70
N LEU A 89 -0.84 -26.03 -6.71
CA LEU A 89 -0.02 -27.24 -6.56
C LEU A 89 -0.24 -28.23 -7.71
N ALA A 90 -1.43 -28.25 -8.29
CA ALA A 90 -1.75 -29.05 -9.47
C ALA A 90 -1.26 -28.43 -10.80
N GLY A 91 -0.56 -27.29 -10.77
CA GLY A 91 -0.07 -26.59 -11.96
C GLY A 91 -1.19 -25.98 -12.83
N ARG A 92 -2.37 -25.73 -12.25
CA ARG A 92 -3.54 -25.13 -12.92
C ARG A 92 -3.90 -23.76 -12.32
N PRO A 93 -3.00 -22.77 -12.39
CA PRO A 93 -3.21 -21.46 -11.79
C PRO A 93 -4.38 -20.73 -12.46
N GLU A 94 -5.39 -20.37 -11.67
CA GLU A 94 -6.50 -19.53 -12.13
C GLU A 94 -6.05 -18.11 -12.50
N ARG A 95 -6.67 -17.58 -13.56
CA ARG A 95 -6.51 -16.19 -13.99
C ARG A 95 -7.61 -15.35 -13.37
N ALA A 96 -7.41 -14.92 -12.13
CA ALA A 96 -8.36 -14.04 -11.46
C ALA A 96 -8.44 -12.66 -12.15
N ILE A 97 -9.65 -12.10 -12.25
CA ILE A 97 -9.85 -10.75 -12.78
C ILE A 97 -9.29 -9.71 -11.80
N GLY A 98 -9.76 -9.72 -10.55
CA GLY A 98 -9.23 -8.91 -9.44
C GLY A 98 -8.09 -9.62 -8.69
N HIS A 99 -8.23 -9.75 -7.38
CA HIS A 99 -7.31 -10.55 -6.57
C HIS A 99 -7.72 -12.02 -6.59
N ASN A 100 -6.73 -12.91 -6.65
CA ASN A 100 -6.92 -14.32 -6.31
C ASN A 100 -6.90 -14.49 -4.76
N PRO A 101 -7.30 -15.66 -4.21
CA PRO A 101 -7.34 -15.87 -2.76
C PRO A 101 -6.00 -15.64 -2.03
N LEU A 102 -4.86 -15.99 -2.63
CA LEU A 102 -3.55 -15.68 -2.04
C LEU A 102 -3.22 -14.19 -2.08
N GLY A 103 -3.60 -13.49 -3.15
CA GLY A 103 -3.48 -12.05 -3.27
C GLY A 103 -4.35 -11.31 -2.24
N ALA A 104 -5.55 -11.84 -1.95
CA ALA A 104 -6.40 -11.33 -0.88
C ALA A 104 -5.71 -11.43 0.49
N ILE A 105 -5.10 -12.58 0.79
CA ILE A 105 -4.31 -12.78 2.03
C ILE A 105 -3.14 -11.79 2.08
N ALA A 106 -2.40 -11.64 0.98
CA ALA A 106 -1.27 -10.71 0.91
C ALA A 106 -1.70 -9.25 1.18
N VAL A 107 -2.83 -8.80 0.61
CA VAL A 107 -3.36 -7.46 0.86
C VAL A 107 -3.69 -7.25 2.34
N ILE A 108 -4.34 -8.22 2.99
CA ILE A 108 -4.70 -8.13 4.41
C ILE A 108 -3.45 -8.15 5.29
N ALA A 109 -2.50 -9.03 5.01
CA ALA A 109 -1.24 -9.12 5.74
C ALA A 109 -0.42 -7.83 5.61
N LEU A 110 -0.30 -7.27 4.40
CA LEU A 110 0.44 -6.03 4.16
C LEU A 110 -0.23 -4.83 4.83
N ILE A 111 -1.55 -4.64 4.66
CA ILE A 111 -2.26 -3.53 5.32
C ILE A 111 -2.16 -3.66 6.84
N GLY A 112 -2.35 -4.87 7.38
CA GLY A 112 -2.28 -5.13 8.82
C GLY A 112 -0.90 -4.85 9.38
N LEU A 113 0.15 -5.42 8.77
CA LEU A 113 1.52 -5.24 9.25
C LEU A 113 2.02 -3.80 9.05
N THR A 114 1.66 -3.13 7.96
CA THR A 114 1.93 -1.69 7.83
C THR A 114 1.24 -0.90 8.93
N GLY A 115 -0.01 -1.21 9.28
CA GLY A 115 -0.70 -0.59 10.41
C GLY A 115 0.02 -0.80 11.75
N VAL A 116 0.54 -2.02 12.00
CA VAL A 116 1.31 -2.34 13.20
C VAL A 116 2.64 -1.58 13.24
N VAL A 117 3.36 -1.47 12.12
CA VAL A 117 4.61 -0.69 12.01
C VAL A 117 4.36 0.81 12.24
N LEU A 118 3.27 1.35 11.70
CA LEU A 118 2.89 2.74 11.93
C LEU A 118 2.56 3.00 13.39
N TRP A 119 1.80 2.09 14.02
CA TRP A 119 1.48 2.19 15.43
C TRP A 119 2.73 2.08 16.31
N SER A 120 3.64 1.15 16.03
CA SER A 120 4.89 1.03 16.78
C SER A 120 5.78 2.26 16.60
N GLY A 121 5.84 2.86 15.41
CA GLY A 121 6.59 4.10 15.18
C GLY A 121 6.04 5.28 15.99
N ILE A 122 4.71 5.41 16.06
CA ILE A 122 4.07 6.42 16.93
C ILE A 122 4.36 6.14 18.41
N ALA A 123 4.32 4.87 18.83
CA ALA A 123 4.60 4.48 20.21
C ALA A 123 6.05 4.74 20.61
N VAL A 124 7.02 4.49 19.73
CA VAL A 124 8.43 4.85 19.90
C VAL A 124 8.59 6.37 20.03
N ALA A 125 7.98 7.15 19.14
CA ALA A 125 8.04 8.62 19.21
C ALA A 125 7.43 9.19 20.51
N ALA A 126 6.45 8.50 21.08
CA ALA A 126 5.85 8.84 22.37
C ALA A 126 6.64 8.31 23.60
N GLY A 127 7.77 7.62 23.39
CA GLY A 127 8.58 7.00 24.45
C GLY A 127 7.92 5.77 25.10
N GLY A 128 6.90 5.19 24.48
CA GLY A 128 6.12 4.08 25.01
C GLY A 128 6.51 2.70 24.47
N MET A 129 7.48 2.62 23.54
CA MET A 129 7.94 1.38 22.93
C MET A 129 9.41 1.45 22.57
N ASP A 130 10.07 0.29 22.57
CA ASP A 130 11.47 0.11 22.21
C ASP A 130 11.69 0.22 20.69
N GLU A 131 12.79 0.86 20.29
CA GLU A 131 13.17 1.07 18.88
C GLU A 131 13.46 -0.25 18.15
N ASP A 132 14.06 -1.24 18.82
CA ASP A 132 14.40 -2.55 18.23
C ASP A 132 13.13 -3.30 17.82
N LEU A 133 12.03 -3.14 18.57
CA LEU A 133 10.75 -3.76 18.20
C LEU A 133 10.17 -3.10 16.94
N HIS A 134 10.25 -1.78 16.81
CA HIS A 134 9.82 -1.09 15.59
C HIS A 134 10.67 -1.52 14.39
N GLU A 135 11.99 -1.59 14.55
CA GLU A 135 12.92 -2.06 13.53
C GLU A 135 12.63 -3.51 13.11
N ALA A 136 12.42 -4.42 14.06
CA ALA A 136 12.06 -5.80 13.78
C ALA A 136 10.74 -5.93 13.01
N LEU A 137 9.72 -5.13 13.37
CA LEU A 137 8.45 -5.07 12.65
C LEU A 137 8.64 -4.50 11.23
N ALA A 138 9.49 -3.49 11.06
CA ALA A 138 9.81 -2.90 9.77
C ALA A 138 10.52 -3.89 8.84
N TYR A 139 11.52 -4.64 9.33
CA TYR A 139 12.14 -5.73 8.56
C TYR A 139 11.17 -6.86 8.24
N GLY A 140 10.26 -7.19 9.16
CA GLY A 140 9.16 -8.12 8.89
C GLY A 140 8.26 -7.63 7.74
N LEU A 141 7.94 -6.34 7.71
CA LEU A 141 7.17 -5.72 6.63
C LEU A 141 7.93 -5.80 5.29
N LEU A 142 9.23 -5.50 5.28
CA LEU A 142 10.05 -5.60 4.07
C LEU A 142 10.14 -7.03 3.54
N ALA A 143 10.28 -8.03 4.43
CA ALA A 143 10.24 -9.43 4.06
C ALA A 143 8.90 -9.81 3.41
N LEU A 144 7.78 -9.37 3.98
CA LEU A 144 6.45 -9.60 3.42
C LEU A 144 6.26 -8.91 2.06
N ILE A 145 6.77 -7.69 1.89
CA ILE A 145 6.81 -6.99 0.60
C ILE A 145 7.64 -7.78 -0.42
N GLY A 146 8.80 -8.31 -0.02
CA GLY A 146 9.64 -9.17 -0.87
C GLY A 146 8.89 -10.42 -1.34
N ILE A 147 8.19 -11.10 -0.43
CA ILE A 147 7.33 -12.26 -0.75
C ILE A 147 6.22 -11.84 -1.72
N HIS A 148 5.57 -10.71 -1.47
CA HIS A 148 4.51 -10.18 -2.33
C HIS A 148 5.01 -9.91 -3.75
N VAL A 149 6.13 -9.20 -3.90
CA VAL A 149 6.73 -8.91 -5.21
C VAL A 149 7.15 -10.21 -5.90
N GLY A 150 7.78 -11.14 -5.18
CA GLY A 150 8.12 -12.46 -5.71
C GLY A 150 6.89 -13.23 -6.23
N ALA A 151 5.80 -13.23 -5.48
CA ALA A 151 4.54 -13.84 -5.89
C ALA A 151 3.93 -13.15 -7.13
N VAL A 152 3.99 -11.82 -7.20
CA VAL A 152 3.53 -11.05 -8.38
C VAL A 152 4.34 -11.39 -9.62
N LEU A 153 5.67 -11.50 -9.50
CA LEU A 153 6.55 -11.86 -10.61
C LEU A 153 6.32 -13.31 -11.06
N LEU A 154 6.26 -14.25 -10.11
CA LEU A 154 5.97 -15.66 -10.38
C LEU A 154 4.62 -15.82 -11.07
N MET A 155 3.56 -15.23 -10.52
CA MET A 155 2.23 -15.29 -11.12
C MET A 155 2.19 -14.61 -12.48
N SER A 156 2.95 -13.53 -12.69
CA SER A 156 3.04 -12.90 -14.00
C SER A 156 3.66 -13.81 -15.05
N ALA A 157 4.72 -14.55 -14.70
CA ALA A 157 5.37 -15.50 -15.59
C ALA A 157 4.47 -16.71 -15.87
N VAL A 158 3.88 -17.29 -14.81
CA VAL A 158 3.05 -18.50 -14.86
C VAL A 158 1.74 -18.25 -15.63
N THR A 159 1.08 -17.11 -15.40
CA THR A 159 -0.16 -16.76 -16.10
C THR A 159 0.09 -16.13 -17.47
N ARG A 160 1.36 -15.80 -17.79
CA ARG A 160 1.79 -15.00 -18.96
C ARG A 160 1.04 -13.66 -19.07
N GLU A 161 0.71 -13.08 -17.92
CA GLU A 161 0.08 -11.77 -17.81
C GLU A 161 0.94 -10.86 -16.93
N ASN A 162 1.32 -9.68 -17.43
CA ASN A 162 2.15 -8.76 -16.65
C ASN A 162 1.29 -8.02 -15.60
N LEU A 163 1.31 -8.51 -14.35
CA LEU A 163 0.52 -7.97 -13.25
C LEU A 163 1.01 -6.59 -12.80
N VAL A 164 2.32 -6.31 -12.90
CA VAL A 164 2.88 -4.98 -12.59
C VAL A 164 2.33 -3.94 -13.57
N ARG A 165 2.33 -4.25 -14.87
CA ARG A 165 1.74 -3.39 -15.90
C ARG A 165 0.24 -3.23 -15.70
N ALA A 166 -0.45 -4.28 -15.29
CA ALA A 166 -1.87 -4.20 -14.93
C ALA A 166 -2.09 -3.24 -13.75
N MET A 167 -1.18 -3.19 -12.78
CA MET A 167 -1.27 -2.28 -11.64
C MET A 167 -0.89 -0.82 -11.97
N ILE A 168 -0.06 -0.59 -12.99
CA ILE A 168 0.23 0.77 -13.47
C ILE A 168 -0.94 1.28 -14.32
N GLY A 169 -1.32 0.52 -15.34
CA GLY A 169 -2.35 0.92 -16.31
C GLY A 169 -3.80 0.72 -15.83
N GLY A 170 -4.01 -0.13 -14.83
CA GLY A 170 -5.33 -0.50 -14.32
C GLY A 170 -6.15 -1.37 -15.27
N ARG A 171 -5.51 -2.01 -16.26
CA ARG A 171 -6.19 -2.78 -17.31
C ARG A 171 -5.51 -4.14 -17.54
N LYS A 172 -6.32 -5.14 -17.88
CA LYS A 172 -5.88 -6.50 -18.25
C LYS A 172 -6.27 -6.82 -19.69
N LYS A 173 -5.66 -7.86 -20.28
CA LYS A 173 -5.92 -8.26 -21.67
C LYS A 173 -7.21 -9.09 -21.77
N ARG A 174 -8.14 -8.66 -22.61
CA ARG A 174 -9.43 -9.34 -22.83
C ARG A 174 -9.26 -10.74 -23.44
N ALA A 175 -8.24 -10.95 -24.27
CA ALA A 175 -7.92 -12.26 -24.84
C ALA A 175 -7.61 -13.34 -23.78
N LEU A 176 -7.16 -12.93 -22.58
CA LEU A 176 -6.87 -13.85 -21.47
C LEU A 176 -8.09 -14.08 -20.56
N HIS A 177 -9.15 -13.27 -20.71
CA HIS A 177 -10.39 -13.31 -19.92
C HIS A 177 -11.62 -13.10 -20.83
N PRO A 178 -12.01 -14.12 -21.62
CA PRO A 178 -13.20 -14.03 -22.47
C PRO A 178 -14.46 -13.68 -21.66
N GLY A 179 -15.22 -12.68 -22.10
CA GLY A 179 -16.45 -12.24 -21.43
C GLY A 179 -16.26 -11.29 -20.25
N ALA A 180 -15.03 -10.96 -19.84
CA ALA A 180 -14.80 -10.00 -18.76
C ALA A 180 -15.33 -8.60 -19.10
N GLN A 181 -15.91 -7.90 -18.14
CA GLN A 181 -16.43 -6.54 -18.33
C GLN A 181 -15.53 -5.52 -17.64
N ASP A 182 -15.65 -4.25 -18.02
CA ASP A 182 -14.95 -3.17 -17.32
C ASP A 182 -15.46 -3.07 -15.88
N ALA A 183 -14.54 -3.09 -14.93
CA ALA A 183 -14.85 -2.92 -13.52
C ALA A 183 -15.59 -1.60 -13.27
N ARG A 184 -16.63 -1.66 -12.43
CA ARG A 184 -17.44 -0.49 -12.09
C ARG A 184 -16.58 0.58 -11.43
N ALA A 185 -16.67 1.80 -11.96
CA ALA A 185 -15.99 2.96 -11.41
C ALA A 185 -16.59 3.32 -10.03
N PRO A 186 -15.78 3.90 -9.11
CA PRO A 186 -16.29 4.42 -7.86
C PRO A 186 -17.33 5.54 -8.12
N GLY A 187 -18.39 5.56 -7.32
CA GLY A 187 -19.38 6.64 -7.36
C GLY A 187 -18.83 7.95 -6.77
N ILE A 188 -19.49 9.07 -7.05
CA ILE A 188 -19.06 10.39 -6.55
C ILE A 188 -19.00 10.46 -5.02
N PHE A 189 -19.94 9.80 -4.33
CA PHE A 189 -19.92 9.70 -2.87
C PHE A 189 -18.68 8.97 -2.34
N ALA A 190 -18.23 7.91 -3.03
CA ALA A 190 -17.01 7.21 -2.66
C ALA A 190 -15.78 8.10 -2.81
N MET A 191 -15.71 8.88 -3.91
CA MET A 191 -14.66 9.88 -4.13
C MET A 191 -14.63 10.92 -3.01
N LEU A 192 -15.79 11.46 -2.64
CA LEU A 192 -15.91 12.41 -1.53
C LEU A 192 -15.46 11.80 -0.20
N LEU A 193 -15.88 10.56 0.11
CA LEU A 193 -15.45 9.87 1.32
C LEU A 193 -13.93 9.67 1.36
N GLY A 194 -13.33 9.34 0.22
CA GLY A 194 -11.87 9.20 0.09
C GLY A 194 -11.14 10.51 0.37
N VAL A 195 -11.61 11.63 -0.19
CA VAL A 195 -11.05 12.96 0.07
C VAL A 195 -11.24 13.36 1.53
N VAL A 196 -12.43 13.15 2.08
CA VAL A 196 -12.72 13.44 3.50
C VAL A 196 -11.82 12.62 4.41
N ALA A 197 -11.60 11.33 4.12
CA ALA A 197 -10.68 10.50 4.88
C ALA A 197 -9.26 11.08 4.89
N ILE A 198 -8.73 11.45 3.72
CA ILE A 198 -7.41 12.08 3.60
C ILE A 198 -7.35 13.37 4.43
N VAL A 199 -8.29 14.29 4.22
CA VAL A 199 -8.30 15.60 4.88
C VAL A 199 -8.44 15.47 6.40
N LEU A 200 -9.38 14.65 6.89
CA LEU A 200 -9.59 14.48 8.33
C LEU A 200 -8.40 13.80 9.00
N THR A 201 -7.81 12.79 8.37
CA THR A 201 -6.60 12.14 8.91
C THR A 201 -5.41 13.11 8.93
N SER A 202 -5.19 13.88 7.86
CA SER A 202 -4.12 14.90 7.85
C SER A 202 -4.33 15.97 8.92
N ILE A 203 -5.56 16.47 9.10
CA ILE A 203 -5.87 17.45 10.17
C ILE A 203 -5.65 16.84 11.55
N ALA A 204 -6.06 15.60 11.77
CA ALA A 204 -5.85 14.91 13.04
C ALA A 204 -4.35 14.76 13.36
N ILE A 205 -3.56 14.34 12.37
CA ILE A 205 -2.09 14.24 12.49
C ILE A 205 -1.48 15.61 12.80
N LEU A 206 -1.82 16.66 12.06
CA LEU A 206 -1.28 18.01 12.28
C LEU A 206 -1.66 18.61 13.63
N LYS A 207 -2.77 18.19 14.22
CA LYS A 207 -3.15 18.59 15.59
C LYS A 207 -2.31 17.89 16.66
N MET A 208 -1.86 16.68 16.40
CA MET A 208 -0.99 15.92 17.30
C MET A 208 0.46 16.35 17.12
N GLU A 209 0.90 16.45 15.87
CA GLU A 209 2.25 16.75 15.43
C GLU A 209 2.23 17.85 14.36
N PRO A 210 2.32 19.14 14.74
CA PRO A 210 2.24 20.27 13.81
C PRO A 210 3.29 20.23 12.68
N MET A 211 4.40 19.53 12.91
CA MET A 211 5.52 19.39 11.97
C MET A 211 5.54 18.03 11.26
N ALA A 212 4.47 17.22 11.34
CA ALA A 212 4.41 15.86 10.79
C ALA A 212 4.81 15.75 9.30
N PHE A 213 4.59 16.79 8.50
CA PHE A 213 4.90 16.81 7.06
C PHE A 213 6.04 17.77 6.70
N SER A 214 6.87 18.17 7.68
CA SER A 214 8.04 19.04 7.48
C SER A 214 9.33 18.33 7.87
N PRO A 215 10.35 18.24 6.98
CA PRO A 215 11.60 17.54 7.26
C PRO A 215 12.58 18.33 8.14
N GLN A 216 12.14 19.35 8.90
CA GLN A 216 13.02 20.31 9.58
C GLN A 216 13.46 19.90 10.99
N HIS A 217 13.10 18.70 11.46
CA HIS A 217 13.29 18.33 12.86
C HIS A 217 14.64 17.61 13.08
N ARG A 218 15.76 18.35 13.21
CA ARG A 218 16.98 17.99 14.00
C ARG A 218 18.06 19.08 14.14
N GLU A 219 17.92 20.28 13.55
CA GLU A 219 18.98 21.32 13.70
C GLU A 219 18.98 22.05 15.07
N ALA A 220 17.94 21.90 15.90
CA ALA A 220 17.79 22.70 17.11
C ALA A 220 18.57 22.21 18.36
N HIS A 221 19.24 21.05 18.32
CA HIS A 221 19.92 20.48 19.50
C HIS A 221 21.45 20.38 19.43
N HIS A 222 22.10 20.85 18.35
CA HIS A 222 23.57 20.87 18.24
C HIS A 222 24.20 22.28 18.28
N GLY A 223 23.45 23.30 18.67
CA GLY A 223 23.89 24.70 18.63
C GLY A 223 24.02 25.41 19.98
N VAL A 224 24.67 24.81 20.98
CA VAL A 224 25.24 25.59 22.11
C VAL A 224 26.61 25.00 22.50
N PRO A 225 27.72 25.50 21.93
CA PRO A 225 29.01 25.38 22.59
C PRO A 225 28.93 26.21 23.87
N GLY A 226 28.87 25.53 25.02
CA GLY A 226 28.97 26.21 26.31
C GLY A 226 30.30 26.96 26.39
N GLU A 227 30.22 28.28 26.53
CA GLU A 227 31.25 29.12 27.11
C GLU A 227 31.68 28.48 28.43
N ARG A 228 32.97 28.14 28.52
CA ARG A 228 33.65 27.93 29.80
C ARG A 228 34.67 29.04 29.90
N ASP A 229 34.29 30.07 30.64
CA ASP A 229 35.20 30.97 31.36
C ASP A 229 35.96 30.20 32.44
#